data_AF-A0A2V5RBZ5-F1
#
_entry.id   AF-A0A2V5RBZ5-F1
#
_cell.length_a   1.000
_cell.length_b   1.000
_cell.length_c   1.000
_cell.angle_alpha   90.00
_cell.angle_beta   90.00
_cell.angle_gamma   90.00
#
_symmetry.space_group_name_H-M   'P 1'
#
loop_
_entity.id
_entity.type
_entity.pdbx_description
1 polymer ?
#
loop_
_entity_poly.entity_id
_entity_poly.type
_entity_poly.pdbx_seq_one_letter_code
_entity_poly.pdbx_strand_id
1 'polypeptide(L)' 'MSKDDILLEAEMSMEKSVDYMTHEFAAVRTGKASPGLVENVDVHAYGS' A
#
# COMPACT_ATOMS: atom_id res chain seq x y z
N MET A 1 -24.31 16.45 -7.27
CA MET A 1 -23.87 15.25 -6.57
C MET A 1 -25.07 14.70 -5.82
N SER A 2 -25.57 13.56 -6.26
CA SER A 2 -26.67 12.84 -5.63
C SER A 2 -26.21 12.18 -4.31
N LYS A 3 -27.14 11.65 -3.52
CA LYS A 3 -26.77 10.88 -2.32
C LYS A 3 -25.99 9.62 -2.68
N ASP A 4 -26.34 8.98 -3.80
CA ASP A 4 -25.68 7.77 -4.26
C ASP A 4 -24.23 8.06 -4.70
N ASP A 5 -24.00 9.22 -5.33
CA ASP A 5 -22.65 9.67 -5.72
C ASP A 5 -21.76 9.87 -4.47
N ILE A 6 -22.32 10.40 -3.38
CA ILE A 6 -21.58 10.62 -2.12
C ILE A 6 -21.21 9.29 -1.47
N LEU A 7 -22.14 8.33 -1.47
CA LEU A 7 -21.91 7.01 -0.88
C LEU A 7 -20.87 6.24 -1.70
N LEU A 8 -20.93 6.32 -3.02
CA LEU A 8 -19.95 5.69 -3.91
C LEU A 8 -18.53 6.27 -3.70
N GLU A 9 -18.39 7.59 -3.65
CA GLU A 9 -17.09 8.23 -3.40
C GLU A 9 -16.52 7.86 -2.02
N ALA A 10 -17.38 7.81 -0.99
CA ALA A 10 -16.98 7.40 0.35
C ALA A 10 -16.49 5.95 0.37
N GLU A 11 -17.20 5.04 -0.29
CA GLU A 11 -16.81 3.62 -0.39
C GLU A 11 -15.46 3.47 -1.10
N MET A 12 -15.26 4.13 -2.25
CA MET A 12 -14.00 4.12 -2.98
C MET A 12 -12.83 4.69 -2.15
N SER A 13 -13.08 5.76 -1.39
CA SER A 13 -12.07 6.37 -0.51
C SER A 13 -11.65 5.44 0.62
N MET A 14 -12.63 4.75 1.23
CA MET A 14 -12.37 3.76 2.28
C MET A 14 -11.57 2.57 1.74
N GLU A 15 -11.96 2.02 0.59
CA GLU A 15 -11.28 0.89 -0.04
C GLU A 15 -9.82 1.24 -0.35
N LYS A 16 -9.59 2.39 -0.98
CA LYS A 16 -8.23 2.89 -1.26
C LYS A 16 -7.39 3.08 0.00
N SER A 17 -8.01 3.53 1.10
CA SER A 17 -7.31 3.73 2.38
C SER A 17 -6.88 2.39 3.00
N VAL A 18 -7.73 1.36 2.90
CA VAL A 18 -7.41 0.00 3.39
C VAL A 18 -6.32 -0.65 2.55
N ASP A 19 -6.37 -0.49 1.23
CA ASP A 19 -5.32 -0.99 0.33
C ASP A 19 -3.98 -0.35 0.63
N TYR A 20 -3.96 0.97 0.80
CA TYR A 20 -2.75 1.71 1.17
C TYR A 20 -2.18 1.25 2.52
N MET A 21 -3.03 1.12 3.54
CA MET A 21 -2.61 0.60 4.85
C MET A 21 -2.00 -0.80 4.76
N THR A 22 -2.60 -1.68 3.96
CA THR A 22 -2.14 -3.06 3.79
C THR A 22 -0.77 -3.09 3.09
N HIS A 23 -0.57 -2.23 2.09
CA HIS A 23 0.72 -2.07 1.42
C HIS A 23 1.81 -1.61 2.38
N GLU A 24 1.54 -0.59 3.19
CA GLU A 24 2.49 -0.08 4.20
C GLU A 24 2.85 -1.15 5.25
N PHE A 25 1.89 -1.98 5.66
CA PHE A 25 2.15 -3.08 6.60
C PHE A 25 2.97 -4.22 6.01
N ALA A 26 3.02 -4.39 4.68
CA ALA A 26 3.88 -5.39 4.05
C ALA A 26 5.37 -5.07 4.25
N ALA A 27 5.73 -3.79 4.38
CA ALA A 27 7.07 -3.32 4.68
C ALA A 27 7.43 -3.37 6.18
N VAL A 28 6.45 -3.60 7.07
CA VAL A 28 6.70 -3.66 8.52
C VAL A 28 7.37 -4.98 8.88
N ARG A 29 8.53 -4.87 9.53
CA ARG A 29 9.34 -6.02 9.98
C ARG A 29 8.67 -6.74 11.16
N THR A 30 7.79 -7.69 10.86
CA THR A 30 7.06 -8.51 11.85
C THR A 30 7.84 -9.74 12.36
N GLY A 31 9.12 -9.86 12.01
CA GLY A 31 10.03 -10.93 12.47
C GLY A 31 9.99 -12.22 11.65
N LYS A 32 9.00 -12.41 10.75
CA LYS A 32 9.03 -13.43 9.70
C LYS A 32 9.70 -12.87 8.44
N ALA A 33 10.40 -13.72 7.69
CA ALA A 33 10.99 -13.32 6.41
C ALA A 33 9.87 -13.03 5.41
N SER A 34 9.60 -11.74 5.17
CA SER A 34 8.66 -11.26 4.14
C SER A 34 9.47 -10.73 2.95
N PRO A 35 9.21 -11.21 1.72
CA PRO A 35 9.84 -10.68 0.51
C PRO A 35 9.63 -9.17 0.33
N GLY A 36 8.48 -8.63 0.77
CA GLY A 36 8.15 -7.21 0.69
C GLY A 36 9.11 -6.28 1.44
N LEU A 37 9.93 -6.81 2.35
CA LEU A 37 10.91 -6.01 3.09
C LEU A 37 12.08 -5.53 2.21
N VAL A 38 12.36 -6.21 1.09
CA VAL A 38 13.49 -5.89 0.20
C VAL A 38 13.07 -5.34 -1.16
N GLU A 39 11.76 -5.27 -1.44
CA GLU A 39 11.23 -4.80 -2.74
C GLU A 39 11.55 -3.33 -3.04
N ASN A 40 11.67 -2.49 -2.00
CA ASN A 40 11.97 -1.06 -2.13
C ASN A 40 13.44 -0.73 -1.79
N VAL A 41 14.34 -1.70 -1.83
CA VAL A 41 15.77 -1.46 -1.56
C VAL A 41 16.47 -1.08 -2.85
N ASP A 42 16.97 0.15 -2.92
CA ASP A 42 17.81 0.60 -4.03
C ASP A 42 19.13 -0.17 -4.07
N VAL A 43 19.30 -1.03 -5.07
CA VAL A 43 20.53 -1.78 -5.29
C VAL A 43 21.38 -1.05 -6.31
N HIS A 44 22.51 -0.49 -5.87
CA HIS A 44 23.49 0.12 -6.77
C HIS A 44 24.48 -0.94 -7.25
N ALA A 45 24.38 -1.32 -8.53
CA ALA A 45 25.24 -2.33 -9.13
C ALA A 45 25.66 -1.95 -10.55
N TYR A 46 26.92 -2.23 -10.92
CA TYR A 46 27.47 -1.92 -12.25
C TYR A 46 27.37 -0.43 -12.68
N GLY A 47 27.52 0.49 -11.73
CA GLY A 47 27.56 1.93 -12.00
C GLY A 47 26.22 2.66 -11.94
N SER A 48 25.14 1.97 -11.54
CA SER A 48 23.86 2.57 -11.17
C SER A 48 23.16 1.73 -10.11
#